data_AF-A0A0N7ZC92-F1
#
_entry.id   AF-A0A0N7ZC92-F1
#
_cell.length_a   1.000
_cell.length_b   1.000
_cell.length_c   1.000
_cell.angle_alpha   90.00
_cell.angle_beta   90.00
_cell.angle_gamma   90.00
#
_symmetry.space_group_name_H-M   'P 1'
#
loop_
_entity.id
_entity.type
_entity.pdbx_description
1 polymer ?
#
loop_
_entity_poly.entity_id
_entity_poly.type
_entity_poly.pdbx_seq_one_letter_code
_entity_poly.pdbx_strand_id
1 'polypeptide(L)'
;MYSCEKCGKLRNGVKYSKVLQLPEVLIVHLKRFRHETMFSSKISQYVSFPLHGLDLTQFLHKDCSSEVVTYDLYGIICHHGTAGGGHYTAYCQNWSNHRWYEFDDQYVTEVSSETVAKCEAYVLFYKKASPEMAARRQRTVELMQVSSREPSLMQFYISKQWVNKFNTFSEPGPINNYDFLCPHGGVQPQKANHVGDLVMLLNQGVWEYLHQVFGGGPACTRLYECVTCRAELDALSRRQTSELEMFLMLKKMFQEEEHPNIVAISMRWFRTWESFVRGREQEPPGPIDNSSICTSKTGQPVLKPGSDYAQISEEMWHFFYKTYGGGPELWVMYGNPHSSARRIEKMEGVRQEAQKQEPLQSESRSLSTENLPHTSTCTSRQRTVSAGEQVMRASPPTLTKQEESDAEPLASPQPTNDTATTEMKEENEEAQSSCTGEEVLAVSDVTIASLDL
;
A
#
# COMPACT_ATOMS: atom_id res chain seq x y z
N MET A 1 -31.92 -6.89 -14.34
CA MET A 1 -32.05 -8.31 -14.72
C MET A 1 -30.67 -8.94 -14.75
N TYR A 2 -30.54 -10.17 -14.28
CA TYR A 2 -29.29 -10.94 -14.28
C TYR A 2 -29.29 -11.95 -15.43
N SER A 3 -28.14 -12.18 -16.05
CA SER A 3 -27.98 -13.29 -17.01
C SER A 3 -27.89 -14.60 -16.24
N CYS A 4 -28.85 -15.50 -16.47
CA CYS A 4 -28.83 -16.82 -15.85
C CYS A 4 -28.20 -17.83 -16.81
N GLU A 5 -27.03 -18.36 -16.46
CA GLU A 5 -26.29 -19.35 -17.27
C GLU A 5 -27.12 -20.62 -17.53
N LYS A 6 -27.90 -21.08 -16.54
CA LYS A 6 -28.78 -22.26 -16.68
C LYS A 6 -29.94 -22.03 -17.65
N CYS A 7 -30.47 -20.81 -17.72
CA CYS A 7 -31.62 -20.48 -18.56
C CYS A 7 -31.23 -19.91 -19.93
N GLY A 8 -29.99 -19.45 -20.10
CA GLY A 8 -29.51 -18.72 -21.29
C GLY A 8 -30.26 -17.40 -21.55
N LYS A 9 -30.88 -16.80 -20.52
CA LYS A 9 -31.78 -15.66 -20.64
C LYS A 9 -31.66 -14.71 -19.46
N LEU A 10 -32.04 -13.45 -19.67
CA LEU A 10 -32.19 -12.47 -18.60
C LEU A 10 -33.36 -12.83 -17.68
N ARG A 11 -33.13 -12.75 -16.36
CA ARG A 11 -34.10 -13.06 -15.31
C ARG A 11 -34.06 -12.01 -14.21
N ASN A 12 -35.19 -11.88 -13.51
CA ASN A 12 -35.19 -11.21 -12.21
C ASN A 12 -34.57 -12.17 -11.20
N GLY A 13 -33.58 -11.70 -10.46
CA GLY A 13 -32.87 -12.48 -9.46
C GLY A 13 -32.97 -11.78 -8.12
N VAL A 14 -33.01 -12.56 -7.05
CA VAL A 14 -32.86 -12.06 -5.70
C VAL A 14 -31.37 -12.06 -5.37
N LYS A 15 -30.85 -10.93 -4.87
CA LYS A 15 -29.44 -10.78 -4.49
C LYS A 15 -29.35 -10.61 -2.98
N TYR A 16 -28.49 -11.40 -2.34
CA TYR A 16 -28.07 -11.22 -0.97
C TYR A 16 -26.55 -11.07 -0.94
N SER A 17 -26.04 -10.32 0.03
CA SER A 17 -24.60 -10.13 0.26
C SER A 17 -24.29 -10.53 1.70
N LYS A 18 -23.17 -11.24 1.90
CA LYS A 18 -22.63 -11.58 3.22
C LYS A 18 -21.14 -11.29 3.24
N VAL A 19 -20.58 -11.02 4.42
CA VAL A 19 -19.17 -10.65 4.56
C VAL A 19 -18.30 -11.90 4.65
N LEU A 20 -17.28 -12.00 3.79
CA LEU A 20 -16.29 -13.09 3.78
C LEU A 20 -15.08 -12.78 4.66
N GLN A 21 -14.71 -11.51 4.78
CA GLN A 21 -13.56 -11.08 5.56
C GLN A 21 -13.84 -9.70 6.14
N LEU A 22 -13.52 -9.55 7.42
CA LEU A 22 -13.68 -8.32 8.17
C LEU A 22 -12.40 -7.49 8.15
N PRO A 23 -12.47 -6.18 7.85
CA PRO A 23 -11.31 -5.30 7.82
C PRO A 23 -10.84 -4.91 9.23
N GLU A 24 -9.61 -4.44 9.40
CA GLU A 24 -9.18 -3.88 10.70
C GLU A 24 -9.96 -2.62 11.08
N VAL A 25 -10.24 -1.78 10.08
CA VAL A 25 -11.07 -0.59 10.18
C VAL A 25 -12.30 -0.78 9.31
N LEU A 26 -13.47 -0.83 9.94
CA LEU A 26 -14.76 -0.92 9.28
C LEU A 26 -15.35 0.47 9.10
N ILE A 27 -15.64 0.83 7.85
CA ILE A 27 -16.37 2.05 7.52
C ILE A 27 -17.79 1.70 7.13
N VAL A 28 -18.74 2.23 7.89
CA VAL A 28 -20.18 2.04 7.70
C VAL A 28 -20.77 3.34 7.17
N HIS A 29 -21.14 3.35 5.88
CA HIS A 29 -21.85 4.46 5.27
C HIS A 29 -23.37 4.24 5.34
N LEU A 30 -24.08 5.18 5.95
CA LEU A 30 -25.54 5.20 5.95
C LEU A 30 -26.03 5.96 4.71
N LYS A 31 -26.73 5.26 3.80
CA LYS A 31 -27.26 5.84 2.55
C LYS A 31 -28.46 6.77 2.80
N ARG A 32 -28.20 7.93 3.39
CA ARG A 32 -29.23 8.92 3.76
C ARG A 32 -29.73 9.75 2.59
N PHE A 33 -28.96 9.92 1.53
CA PHE A 33 -29.33 10.78 0.40
C PHE A 33 -29.98 9.97 -0.71
N ARG A 34 -31.16 10.44 -1.14
CA ARG A 34 -31.86 9.92 -2.31
C ARG A 34 -31.92 11.02 -3.36
N HIS A 35 -31.41 10.71 -4.55
CA HIS A 35 -31.46 11.59 -5.71
C HIS A 35 -32.44 11.00 -6.72
N GLU A 36 -33.56 11.67 -6.90
CA GLU A 36 -34.55 11.37 -7.93
C GLU A 36 -34.46 12.42 -9.03
N THR A 37 -35.05 12.16 -10.20
CA THR A 37 -34.92 13.03 -11.37
C THR A 37 -35.37 14.47 -11.12
N MET A 38 -36.35 14.68 -10.23
CA MET A 38 -36.95 15.99 -9.99
C MET A 38 -36.65 16.59 -8.61
N PHE A 39 -36.17 15.80 -7.66
CA PHE A 39 -35.86 16.28 -6.31
C PHE A 39 -34.80 15.41 -5.64
N SER A 40 -34.12 16.00 -4.66
CA SER A 40 -33.19 15.29 -3.78
C SER A 40 -33.71 15.38 -2.35
N SER A 41 -33.61 14.29 -1.60
CA SER A 41 -34.07 14.22 -0.22
C SER A 41 -33.03 13.58 0.70
N LYS A 42 -33.06 13.95 1.98
CA LYS A 42 -32.25 13.36 3.05
C LYS A 42 -33.17 12.59 4.00
N ILE A 43 -32.81 11.36 4.32
CA ILE A 43 -33.42 10.55 5.37
C ILE A 43 -32.82 10.97 6.72
N SER A 44 -33.57 11.77 7.48
CA SER A 44 -33.15 12.28 8.79
C SER A 44 -33.53 11.37 9.97
N GLN A 45 -34.06 10.16 9.69
CA GLN A 45 -34.39 9.21 10.76
C GLN A 45 -33.15 8.84 11.58
N TYR A 46 -33.29 8.88 12.89
CA TYR A 46 -32.23 8.46 13.80
C TYR A 46 -31.95 6.96 13.63
N VAL A 47 -30.66 6.61 13.61
CA VAL A 47 -30.20 5.23 13.56
C VAL A 47 -29.41 5.02 14.85
N SER A 48 -29.83 4.06 15.68
CA SER A 48 -29.06 3.68 16.86
C SER A 48 -27.81 2.90 16.46
N PHE A 49 -26.68 3.21 17.08
CA PHE A 49 -25.42 2.54 16.86
C PHE A 49 -24.66 2.37 18.19
N PRO A 50 -23.99 1.22 18.41
CA PRO A 50 -23.22 0.99 19.62
C PRO A 50 -21.86 1.71 19.56
N LEU A 51 -21.43 2.31 20.68
CA LEU A 51 -20.09 2.89 20.81
C LEU A 51 -19.02 1.80 21.01
N HIS A 52 -19.40 0.69 21.64
CA HIS A 52 -18.51 -0.42 21.95
C HIS A 52 -19.19 -1.76 21.63
N GLY A 53 -18.39 -2.76 21.26
CA GLY A 53 -18.85 -4.14 21.13
C GLY A 53 -19.87 -4.36 20.00
N LEU A 54 -19.75 -3.65 18.87
CA LEU A 54 -20.52 -3.97 17.66
C LEU A 54 -20.14 -5.38 17.18
N ASP A 55 -21.04 -6.33 17.35
CA ASP A 55 -20.86 -7.72 16.90
C ASP A 55 -21.42 -7.91 15.48
N LEU A 56 -20.54 -8.30 14.54
CA LEU A 56 -20.90 -8.54 13.15
C LEU A 56 -21.22 -9.99 12.81
N THR A 57 -21.19 -10.92 13.78
CA THR A 57 -21.32 -12.37 13.56
C THR A 57 -22.50 -12.75 12.68
N GLN A 58 -23.67 -12.12 12.88
CA GLN A 58 -24.88 -12.41 12.10
C GLN A 58 -24.79 -12.05 10.60
N PHE A 59 -23.88 -11.15 10.22
CA PHE A 59 -23.71 -10.67 8.84
C PHE A 59 -22.65 -11.45 8.06
N LEU A 60 -21.96 -12.39 8.72
CA LEU A 60 -20.87 -13.15 8.13
C LEU A 60 -21.38 -14.28 7.24
N HIS A 61 -20.61 -14.56 6.20
CA HIS A 61 -20.72 -15.78 5.42
C HIS A 61 -20.18 -16.96 6.23
N LYS A 62 -20.69 -18.17 5.98
CA LYS A 62 -20.23 -19.40 6.66
C LYS A 62 -18.74 -19.70 6.45
N ASP A 63 -18.17 -19.19 5.35
CA ASP A 63 -16.78 -19.37 4.99
C ASP A 63 -15.93 -18.15 5.40
N CYS A 64 -16.39 -17.34 6.36
CA CYS A 64 -15.64 -16.21 6.86
C CYS A 64 -14.44 -16.69 7.69
N SER A 65 -13.27 -16.11 7.43
CA SER A 65 -12.01 -16.50 8.07
C SER A 65 -11.54 -15.52 9.15
N SER A 66 -12.35 -14.54 9.54
CA SER A 66 -11.96 -13.52 10.50
C SER A 66 -12.14 -14.02 11.94
N GLU A 67 -11.09 -13.87 12.75
CA GLU A 67 -11.10 -14.30 14.16
C GLU A 67 -11.76 -13.23 15.04
N VAL A 68 -11.42 -11.97 14.81
CA VAL A 68 -11.99 -10.83 15.55
C VAL A 68 -13.19 -10.27 14.80
N VAL A 69 -14.37 -10.37 15.44
CA VAL A 69 -15.67 -9.99 14.86
C VAL A 69 -16.34 -8.79 15.54
N THR A 70 -15.77 -8.32 16.65
CA THR A 70 -16.27 -7.22 17.46
C THR A 70 -15.53 -5.92 17.16
N TYR A 71 -16.26 -4.80 17.16
CA TYR A 71 -15.70 -3.48 16.87
C TYR A 71 -16.12 -2.42 17.88
N ASP A 72 -15.23 -1.46 18.10
CA ASP A 72 -15.49 -0.24 18.86
C ASP A 72 -15.47 0.98 17.94
N LEU A 73 -16.40 1.90 18.16
CA LEU A 73 -16.50 3.14 17.42
C LEU A 73 -15.38 4.08 17.86
N TYR A 74 -14.71 4.72 16.90
CA TYR A 74 -13.68 5.71 17.21
C TYR A 74 -13.83 7.02 16.42
N GLY A 75 -14.71 7.05 15.42
CA GLY A 75 -14.98 8.24 14.62
C GLY A 75 -16.37 8.22 14.00
N ILE A 76 -16.96 9.40 13.83
CA ILE A 76 -18.24 9.61 13.17
C ILE A 76 -18.14 10.88 12.33
N ILE A 77 -18.67 10.84 11.11
CA ILE A 77 -19.01 12.04 10.34
C ILE A 77 -20.52 12.23 10.44
N CYS A 78 -20.93 13.44 10.82
CA CYS A 78 -22.32 13.87 10.84
C CYS A 78 -22.57 14.82 9.66
N HIS A 79 -23.80 14.82 9.17
CA HIS A 79 -24.26 15.81 8.21
C HIS A 79 -25.50 16.49 8.74
N HIS A 80 -25.45 17.81 8.87
CA HIS A 80 -26.56 18.66 9.29
C HIS A 80 -27.20 19.31 8.07
N GLY A 81 -28.51 19.58 8.12
CA GLY A 81 -29.24 20.20 7.00
C GLY A 81 -29.82 19.20 6.00
N THR A 82 -30.01 19.63 4.75
CA THR A 82 -30.83 18.95 3.73
C THR A 82 -29.98 18.42 2.56
N ALA A 83 -30.59 17.72 1.61
CA ALA A 83 -29.90 17.26 0.40
C ALA A 83 -29.44 18.40 -0.53
N GLY A 84 -30.06 19.59 -0.44
CA GLY A 84 -29.68 20.75 -1.26
C GLY A 84 -28.56 21.61 -0.67
N GLY A 85 -28.19 21.35 0.58
CA GLY A 85 -27.19 22.13 1.31
C GLY A 85 -27.18 21.76 2.79
N GLY A 86 -25.99 21.69 3.35
CA GLY A 86 -25.77 21.24 4.71
C GLY A 86 -24.35 21.53 5.19
N HIS A 87 -24.04 20.99 6.36
CA HIS A 87 -22.78 21.19 7.06
C HIS A 87 -22.27 19.86 7.62
N TYR A 88 -20.97 19.61 7.53
CA TYR A 88 -20.38 18.38 8.04
C TYR A 88 -19.59 18.67 9.31
N THR A 89 -19.82 17.88 10.34
CA THR A 89 -19.01 17.86 11.56
C THR A 89 -18.48 16.45 11.80
N ALA A 90 -17.44 16.31 12.63
CA ALA A 90 -16.92 15.01 13.01
C ALA A 90 -16.85 14.84 14.53
N TYR A 91 -17.18 13.66 15.02
CA TYR A 91 -16.89 13.24 16.38
C TYR A 91 -15.78 12.21 16.34
N CYS A 92 -14.66 12.46 17.02
CA CYS A 92 -13.53 11.53 17.05
C CYS A 92 -13.11 11.26 18.49
N GLN A 93 -12.80 10.01 18.80
CA GLN A 93 -12.18 9.64 20.05
C GLN A 93 -10.67 9.89 19.95
N ASN A 94 -10.14 10.67 20.87
CA ASN A 94 -8.70 10.90 20.95
C ASN A 94 -7.98 9.65 21.47
N TRP A 95 -6.93 9.22 20.78
CA TRP A 95 -6.24 7.96 21.08
C TRP A 95 -5.45 8.00 22.40
N SER A 96 -5.01 9.17 22.87
CA SER A 96 -4.10 9.28 24.02
C SER A 96 -4.83 9.42 25.36
N ASN A 97 -6.00 10.06 25.37
CA ASN A 97 -6.80 10.24 26.58
C ASN A 97 -8.16 9.54 26.54
N HIS A 98 -8.51 8.91 25.41
CA HIS A 98 -9.77 8.17 25.19
C HIS A 98 -11.05 9.00 25.32
N ARG A 99 -10.96 10.33 25.25
CA ARG A 99 -12.11 11.26 25.31
C ARG A 99 -12.63 11.61 23.92
N TRP A 100 -13.90 12.00 23.84
CA TRP A 100 -14.54 12.38 22.59
C TRP A 100 -14.44 13.88 22.35
N TYR A 101 -14.21 14.25 21.09
CA TYR A 101 -14.17 15.62 20.64
C TYR A 101 -15.04 15.80 19.41
N GLU A 102 -15.79 16.89 19.38
CA GLU A 102 -16.45 17.43 18.20
C GLU A 102 -15.48 18.34 17.46
N PHE A 103 -15.35 18.11 16.15
CA PHE A 103 -14.61 18.91 15.20
C PHE A 103 -15.61 19.57 14.28
N ASP A 104 -15.78 20.88 14.47
CA ASP A 104 -16.64 21.76 13.68
C ASP A 104 -15.75 22.85 13.04
N ASP A 105 -15.26 22.56 11.84
CA ASP A 105 -14.27 23.36 11.13
C ASP A 105 -13.05 23.73 11.99
N GLN A 106 -12.97 24.98 12.43
CA GLN A 106 -11.88 25.52 13.25
C GLN A 106 -12.08 25.30 14.75
N TYR A 107 -13.24 24.81 15.17
CA TYR A 107 -13.60 24.62 16.57
C TYR A 107 -13.46 23.15 16.97
N VAL A 108 -12.77 22.91 18.08
CA VAL A 108 -12.60 21.58 18.67
C VAL A 108 -13.10 21.62 20.11
N THR A 109 -14.13 20.83 20.41
CA THR A 109 -14.82 20.86 21.70
C THR A 109 -14.89 19.45 22.29
N GLU A 110 -14.50 19.29 23.56
CA GLU A 110 -14.68 18.01 24.26
C GLU A 110 -16.19 17.75 24.48
N VAL A 111 -16.64 16.53 24.19
CA VAL A 111 -18.05 16.12 24.32
C VAL A 111 -18.16 14.79 25.06
N SER A 112 -19.34 14.52 25.61
CA SER A 112 -19.60 13.26 26.30
C SER A 112 -19.99 12.14 25.33
N SER A 113 -19.88 10.89 25.78
CA SER A 113 -20.34 9.70 25.05
C SER A 113 -21.82 9.76 24.70
N GLU A 114 -22.64 10.35 25.56
CA GLU A 114 -24.09 10.45 25.36
C GLU A 114 -24.44 11.41 24.22
N THR A 115 -23.66 12.49 24.07
CA THR A 115 -23.76 13.40 22.92
C THR A 115 -23.43 12.66 21.62
N VAL A 116 -22.33 11.91 21.62
CA VAL A 116 -21.87 11.13 20.46
C VAL A 116 -22.91 10.08 20.06
N ALA A 117 -23.47 9.35 21.02
CA ALA A 117 -24.49 8.32 20.76
C ALA A 117 -25.77 8.87 20.11
N LYS A 118 -26.07 10.16 20.30
CA LYS A 118 -27.32 10.80 19.82
C LYS A 118 -27.14 11.63 18.54
N CYS A 119 -25.94 11.65 17.96
CA CYS A 119 -25.66 12.49 16.79
C CYS A 119 -26.34 12.01 15.49
N GLU A 120 -26.46 12.90 14.50
CA GLU A 120 -26.96 12.58 13.15
C GLU A 120 -25.87 11.89 12.30
N ALA A 121 -25.49 10.68 12.71
CA ALA A 121 -24.42 9.91 12.06
C ALA A 121 -24.69 9.71 10.56
N TYR A 122 -23.70 9.99 9.73
CA TYR A 122 -23.70 9.76 8.28
C TYR A 122 -22.69 8.68 7.88
N VAL A 123 -21.48 8.75 8.42
CA VAL A 123 -20.44 7.71 8.26
C VAL A 123 -19.89 7.35 9.62
N LEU A 124 -19.81 6.06 9.93
CA LEU A 124 -19.24 5.55 11.18
C LEU A 124 -17.92 4.83 10.90
N PHE A 125 -16.94 5.08 11.76
CA PHE A 125 -15.61 4.48 11.72
C PHE A 125 -15.43 3.60 12.95
N TYR A 126 -15.39 2.32 12.70
CA TYR A 126 -15.24 1.25 13.69
C TYR A 126 -13.86 0.62 13.53
N LYS A 127 -13.19 0.32 14.65
CA LYS A 127 -11.94 -0.45 14.67
C LYS A 127 -12.19 -1.78 15.39
N LYS A 128 -11.52 -2.85 14.95
CA LYS A 128 -11.61 -4.13 15.65
C LYS A 128 -11.23 -3.96 17.12
N ALA A 129 -11.95 -4.67 17.98
CA ALA A 129 -11.73 -4.70 19.41
C ALA A 129 -11.32 -6.10 19.85
N SER A 130 -10.09 -6.26 20.34
CA SER A 130 -9.55 -7.51 20.86
C SER A 130 -8.91 -7.29 22.24
N PRO A 131 -9.57 -7.76 23.33
CA PRO A 131 -8.99 -7.76 24.67
C PRO A 131 -7.68 -8.55 24.75
N GLU A 132 -7.58 -9.63 23.99
CA GLU A 132 -6.36 -10.44 23.92
C GLU A 132 -5.18 -9.63 23.37
N MET A 133 -5.39 -8.84 22.31
CA MET A 133 -4.33 -7.98 21.78
C MET A 133 -3.94 -6.85 22.73
N ALA A 134 -4.89 -6.31 23.51
CA ALA A 134 -4.57 -5.36 24.57
C ALA A 134 -3.65 -5.99 25.63
N ALA A 135 -3.97 -7.22 26.06
CA ALA A 135 -3.12 -7.96 27.00
C ALA A 135 -1.73 -8.28 26.42
N ARG A 136 -1.66 -8.67 25.13
CA ARG A 136 -0.39 -8.93 24.45
C ARG A 136 0.48 -7.67 24.38
N ARG A 137 -0.10 -6.50 24.09
CA ARG A 137 0.59 -5.19 24.12
C ARG A 137 1.11 -4.85 25.51
N GLN A 138 0.28 -5.01 26.53
CA GLN A 138 0.66 -4.76 27.93
C GLN A 138 1.85 -5.64 28.34
N ARG A 139 1.82 -6.94 28.02
CA ARG A 139 2.93 -7.87 28.28
C ARG A 139 4.23 -7.47 27.57
N THR A 140 4.14 -6.98 26.33
CA THR A 140 5.32 -6.47 25.61
C THR A 140 5.96 -5.28 26.33
N VAL A 141 5.15 -4.35 26.85
CA VAL A 141 5.65 -3.19 27.62
C VAL A 141 6.35 -3.64 28.90
N GLU A 142 5.77 -4.60 29.62
CA GLU A 142 6.37 -5.18 30.83
C GLU A 142 7.73 -5.85 30.52
N LEU A 143 7.79 -6.65 29.45
CA LEU A 143 9.04 -7.27 29.01
C LEU A 143 10.09 -6.23 28.61
N MET A 144 9.71 -5.16 27.91
CA MET A 144 10.62 -4.05 27.59
C MET A 144 11.19 -3.38 28.85
N GLN A 145 10.38 -3.20 29.90
CA GLN A 145 10.84 -2.65 31.18
C GLN A 145 11.81 -3.58 31.90
N VAL A 146 11.54 -4.89 31.92
CA VAL A 146 12.41 -5.90 32.52
C VAL A 146 13.74 -5.98 31.77
N SER A 147 13.71 -6.10 30.44
CA SER A 147 14.93 -6.19 29.62
C SER A 147 15.76 -4.90 29.63
N SER A 148 15.18 -3.76 30.02
CA SER A 148 15.94 -2.51 30.20
C SER A 148 16.87 -2.54 31.42
N ARG A 149 16.60 -3.43 32.39
CA ARG A 149 17.43 -3.60 33.60
C ARG A 149 18.57 -4.60 33.38
N GLU A 150 18.37 -5.56 32.49
CA GLU A 150 19.35 -6.60 32.14
C GLU A 150 19.48 -6.68 30.61
N PRO A 151 20.42 -5.92 30.01
CA PRO A 151 20.60 -5.90 28.57
C PRO A 151 21.03 -7.27 28.04
N SER A 152 20.32 -7.77 27.02
CA SER A 152 20.70 -9.02 26.35
C SER A 152 21.95 -8.85 25.49
N LEU A 153 22.74 -9.92 25.37
CA LEU A 153 23.94 -9.94 24.50
C LEU A 153 23.58 -9.82 23.00
N MET A 154 22.36 -10.22 22.63
CA MET A 154 21.83 -10.04 21.28
C MET A 154 20.71 -8.99 21.27
N GLN A 155 20.65 -8.23 20.19
CA GLN A 155 19.60 -7.27 19.91
C GLN A 155 19.02 -7.57 18.53
N PHE A 156 17.75 -7.23 18.34
CA PHE A 156 17.01 -7.50 17.12
C PHE A 156 16.43 -6.21 16.57
N TYR A 157 16.57 -6.00 15.26
CA TYR A 157 15.93 -4.94 14.52
C TYR A 157 14.60 -5.45 13.96
N ILE A 158 13.55 -4.67 14.18
CA ILE A 158 12.21 -4.96 13.67
C ILE A 158 11.69 -3.75 12.89
N SER A 159 10.85 -3.98 11.88
CA SER A 159 10.19 -2.92 11.12
C SER A 159 9.34 -2.03 12.02
N LYS A 160 9.54 -0.70 11.95
CA LYS A 160 8.63 0.27 12.57
C LYS A 160 7.24 0.21 11.95
N GLN A 161 7.12 -0.15 10.68
CA GLN A 161 5.81 -0.34 10.03
C GLN A 161 5.03 -1.47 10.71
N TRP A 162 5.69 -2.61 10.96
CA TRP A 162 5.07 -3.71 11.69
C TRP A 162 4.77 -3.33 13.14
N VAL A 163 5.68 -2.62 13.83
CA VAL A 163 5.42 -2.13 15.21
C VAL A 163 4.21 -1.19 15.25
N ASN A 164 4.03 -0.34 14.25
CA ASN A 164 2.85 0.52 14.16
C ASN A 164 1.57 -0.32 14.05
N LYS A 165 1.55 -1.34 13.18
CA LYS A 165 0.43 -2.29 13.12
C LYS A 165 0.22 -3.00 14.45
N PHE A 166 1.28 -3.47 15.11
CA PHE A 166 1.18 -4.10 16.42
C PHE A 166 0.56 -3.17 17.47
N ASN A 167 0.82 -1.86 17.41
CA ASN A 167 0.29 -0.89 18.35
C ASN A 167 -1.17 -0.51 18.07
N THR A 168 -1.60 -0.55 16.80
CA THR A 168 -2.92 -0.02 16.40
C THR A 168 -3.93 -1.09 16.00
N PHE A 169 -3.49 -2.25 15.52
CA PHE A 169 -4.34 -3.29 14.95
C PHE A 169 -4.64 -4.39 15.96
N SER A 170 -5.82 -4.99 15.86
CA SER A 170 -6.21 -6.23 16.50
C SER A 170 -5.64 -7.45 15.77
N GLU A 171 -5.34 -7.34 14.48
CA GLU A 171 -4.70 -8.41 13.71
C GLU A 171 -3.49 -7.84 12.93
N PRO A 172 -2.34 -7.58 13.59
CA PRO A 172 -1.18 -6.98 12.94
C PRO A 172 -0.50 -7.89 11.91
N GLY A 173 -0.83 -9.17 11.91
CA GLY A 173 -0.22 -10.20 11.07
C GLY A 173 1.20 -10.59 11.52
N PRO A 174 1.85 -11.49 10.77
CA PRO A 174 3.20 -11.95 11.09
C PRO A 174 4.22 -10.82 10.99
N ILE A 175 5.30 -10.91 11.77
CA ILE A 175 6.42 -9.96 11.69
C ILE A 175 6.96 -9.95 10.26
N ASN A 176 7.12 -8.76 9.69
CA ASN A 176 7.65 -8.58 8.35
C ASN A 176 8.74 -7.50 8.36
N ASN A 177 9.98 -7.91 8.09
CA ASN A 177 11.15 -7.03 8.02
C ASN A 177 11.62 -6.76 6.58
N TYR A 178 10.87 -7.18 5.57
CA TYR A 178 11.21 -7.01 4.15
C TYR A 178 10.99 -5.56 3.63
N ASP A 179 10.41 -4.69 4.45
CA ASP A 179 10.34 -3.26 4.20
C ASP A 179 11.72 -2.59 4.30
N PHE A 180 12.67 -3.15 5.04
CA PHE A 180 14.06 -2.67 5.05
C PHE A 180 15.09 -3.73 4.61
N LEU A 181 14.81 -5.02 4.79
CA LEU A 181 15.66 -6.12 4.32
C LEU A 181 15.30 -6.55 2.90
N CYS A 182 16.32 -6.96 2.16
CA CYS A 182 16.13 -7.72 0.93
C CYS A 182 16.13 -9.23 1.20
N PRO A 183 15.74 -10.08 0.23
CA PRO A 183 15.80 -11.54 0.36
C PRO A 183 17.19 -12.10 0.66
N HIS A 184 18.27 -11.36 0.35
CA HIS A 184 19.65 -11.74 0.67
C HIS A 184 20.02 -11.50 2.15
N GLY A 185 19.13 -10.92 2.95
CA GLY A 185 19.33 -10.69 4.40
C GLY A 185 20.08 -9.41 4.75
N GLY A 186 20.40 -8.56 3.76
CA GLY A 186 20.98 -7.23 3.98
C GLY A 186 19.96 -6.12 3.77
N VAL A 187 20.33 -4.90 4.15
CA VAL A 187 19.53 -3.69 3.92
C VAL A 187 19.58 -3.31 2.45
N GLN A 188 18.44 -2.94 1.88
CA GLN A 188 18.37 -2.50 0.49
C GLN A 188 19.24 -1.24 0.27
N PRO A 189 20.07 -1.17 -0.80
CA PRO A 189 21.00 -0.05 -1.00
C PRO A 189 20.36 1.34 -1.03
N GLN A 190 19.12 1.43 -1.51
CA GLN A 190 18.34 2.68 -1.55
C GLN A 190 17.91 3.16 -0.15
N LYS A 191 17.88 2.25 0.83
CA LYS A 191 17.43 2.49 2.21
C LYS A 191 18.56 2.58 3.22
N ALA A 192 19.77 2.15 2.85
CA ALA A 192 20.91 2.02 3.76
C ALA A 192 21.22 3.31 4.54
N ASN A 193 21.13 4.47 3.88
CA ASN A 193 21.44 5.77 4.50
C ASN A 193 20.42 6.24 5.55
N HIS A 194 19.19 5.71 5.54
CA HIS A 194 18.11 6.11 6.44
C HIS A 194 17.42 4.91 7.11
N VAL A 195 18.08 3.75 7.15
CA VAL A 195 17.49 2.52 7.73
C VAL A 195 17.14 2.68 9.21
N GLY A 196 17.87 3.53 9.96
CA GLY A 196 17.54 3.86 11.34
C GLY A 196 16.14 4.46 11.52
N ASP A 197 15.62 5.13 10.50
CA ASP A 197 14.25 5.68 10.52
C ASP A 197 13.19 4.60 10.33
N LEU A 198 13.56 3.46 9.74
CA LEU A 198 12.66 2.35 9.40
C LEU A 198 12.59 1.27 10.48
N VAL A 199 13.56 1.20 11.39
CA VAL A 199 13.70 0.08 12.33
C VAL A 199 13.59 0.48 13.79
N MET A 200 13.08 -0.42 14.62
CA MET A 200 13.12 -0.34 16.07
C MET A 200 14.05 -1.44 16.60
N LEU A 201 14.82 -1.11 17.64
CA LEU A 201 15.71 -2.06 18.32
C LEU A 201 14.96 -2.71 19.48
N LEU A 202 14.99 -4.04 19.54
CA LEU A 202 14.39 -4.84 20.59
C LEU A 202 15.47 -5.67 21.29
N ASN A 203 15.30 -5.84 22.60
CA ASN A 203 16.05 -6.83 23.36
C ASN A 203 15.55 -8.24 23.03
N GLN A 204 16.42 -9.23 23.27
CA GLN A 204 16.19 -10.63 22.90
C GLN A 204 14.87 -11.18 23.47
N GLY A 205 14.59 -10.97 24.76
CA GLY A 205 13.36 -11.51 25.38
C GLY A 205 12.07 -10.93 24.78
N VAL A 206 12.10 -9.66 24.37
CA VAL A 206 10.95 -9.02 23.69
C VAL A 206 10.78 -9.60 22.28
N TRP A 207 11.88 -9.75 21.54
CA TRP A 207 11.87 -10.38 20.22
C TRP A 207 11.34 -11.82 20.27
N GLU A 208 11.86 -12.64 21.17
CA GLU A 208 11.46 -14.05 21.32
C GLU A 208 9.97 -14.17 21.63
N TYR A 209 9.45 -13.34 22.53
CA TYR A 209 8.02 -13.31 22.83
C TYR A 209 7.18 -12.92 21.60
N LEU A 210 7.53 -11.82 20.92
CA LEU A 210 6.78 -11.37 19.74
C LEU A 210 6.85 -12.38 18.60
N HIS A 211 8.02 -12.96 18.34
CA HIS A 211 8.21 -13.97 17.30
C HIS A 211 7.46 -15.27 17.63
N GLN A 212 7.43 -15.69 18.90
CA GLN A 212 6.64 -16.83 19.34
C GLN A 212 5.14 -16.63 19.13
N VAL A 213 4.62 -15.41 19.35
CA VAL A 213 3.18 -15.11 19.25
C VAL A 213 2.73 -14.85 17.82
N PHE A 214 3.51 -14.11 17.03
CA PHE A 214 3.11 -13.64 15.70
C PHE A 214 3.83 -14.36 14.55
N GLY A 215 4.94 -15.05 14.83
CA GLY A 215 5.77 -15.66 13.79
C GLY A 215 6.34 -14.64 12.81
N GLY A 216 6.60 -15.09 11.59
CA GLY A 216 7.15 -14.26 10.51
C GLY A 216 8.67 -14.12 10.55
N GLY A 217 9.17 -13.01 10.00
CA GLY A 217 10.59 -12.70 9.91
C GLY A 217 10.97 -11.87 8.68
N PRO A 218 12.24 -11.93 8.25
CA PRO A 218 13.34 -12.66 8.90
C PRO A 218 13.83 -11.96 10.18
N ALA A 219 14.42 -12.73 11.09
CA ALA A 219 15.13 -12.16 12.25
C ALA A 219 16.33 -11.34 11.78
N CYS A 220 16.56 -10.18 12.41
CA CYS A 220 17.64 -9.28 12.01
C CYS A 220 18.45 -8.81 13.22
N THR A 221 19.68 -9.29 13.36
CA THR A 221 20.56 -8.89 14.48
C THR A 221 21.64 -7.89 14.06
N ARG A 222 21.78 -7.62 12.76
CA ARG A 222 22.78 -6.70 12.22
C ARG A 222 22.24 -6.00 10.97
N LEU A 223 22.44 -4.69 10.92
CA LEU A 223 22.21 -3.90 9.73
C LEU A 223 23.50 -3.76 8.94
N TYR A 224 23.46 -4.14 7.67
CA TYR A 224 24.54 -3.93 6.71
C TYR A 224 23.92 -3.76 5.33
N GLU A 225 24.51 -2.90 4.51
CA GLU A 225 24.06 -2.76 3.13
C GLU A 225 24.27 -4.07 2.36
N CYS A 226 23.26 -4.51 1.61
CA CYS A 226 23.34 -5.71 0.81
C CYS A 226 24.25 -5.50 -0.42
N VAL A 227 25.40 -6.18 -0.42
CA VAL A 227 26.37 -6.12 -1.53
C VAL A 227 25.82 -6.70 -2.85
N THR A 228 24.99 -7.74 -2.79
CA THR A 228 24.37 -8.34 -3.98
C THR A 228 23.41 -7.34 -4.65
N CYS A 229 22.50 -6.75 -3.87
CA CYS A 229 21.59 -5.73 -4.39
C CYS A 229 22.32 -4.47 -4.85
N ARG A 230 23.45 -4.09 -4.20
CA ARG A 230 24.28 -2.98 -4.66
C ARG A 230 24.89 -3.28 -6.03
N ALA A 231 25.45 -4.47 -6.20
CA ALA A 231 26.04 -4.88 -7.49
C ALA A 231 24.99 -4.92 -8.62
N GLU A 232 23.77 -5.39 -8.34
CA GLU A 232 22.64 -5.36 -9.27
C GLU A 232 22.25 -3.93 -9.66
N LEU A 233 22.13 -3.04 -8.67
CA LEU A 233 21.80 -1.62 -8.90
C LEU A 233 22.88 -0.91 -9.71
N ASP A 234 24.15 -1.19 -9.42
CA ASP A 234 25.27 -0.63 -10.17
C ASP A 234 25.31 -1.18 -11.61
N ALA A 235 25.00 -2.47 -11.80
CA ALA A 235 24.91 -3.07 -13.13
C ALA A 235 23.75 -2.47 -13.95
N LEU A 236 22.60 -2.26 -13.31
CA LEU A 236 21.45 -1.59 -13.92
C LEU A 236 21.80 -0.15 -14.34
N SER A 237 22.45 0.60 -13.44
CA SER A 237 22.88 1.97 -13.72
C SER A 237 23.88 2.02 -14.88
N ARG A 238 24.88 1.13 -14.89
CA ARG A 238 25.82 1.01 -16.02
C ARG A 238 25.13 0.72 -17.34
N ARG A 239 24.14 -0.18 -17.34
CA ARG A 239 23.34 -0.49 -18.53
C ARG A 239 22.59 0.76 -19.02
N GLN A 240 21.83 1.41 -18.15
CA GLN A 240 21.06 2.62 -18.47
C GLN A 240 21.96 3.72 -19.06
N THR A 241 23.11 3.98 -18.42
CA THR A 241 24.10 4.95 -18.92
C THR A 241 24.65 4.54 -20.30
N SER A 242 25.10 3.29 -20.46
CA SER A 242 25.69 2.83 -21.72
C SER A 242 24.70 2.89 -22.90
N GLU A 243 23.43 2.56 -22.67
CA GLU A 243 22.39 2.63 -23.70
C GLU A 243 22.07 4.08 -24.07
N LEU A 244 21.97 4.97 -23.08
CA LEU A 244 21.74 6.40 -23.31
C LEU A 244 22.89 7.03 -24.09
N GLU A 245 24.14 6.77 -23.69
CA GLU A 245 25.33 7.30 -24.35
C GLU A 245 25.43 6.82 -25.80
N MET A 246 25.18 5.53 -26.06
CA MET A 246 25.14 4.99 -27.41
C MET A 246 24.05 5.66 -28.26
N PHE A 247 22.84 5.81 -27.73
CA PHE A 247 21.76 6.49 -28.44
C PHE A 247 22.10 7.94 -28.77
N LEU A 248 22.67 8.68 -27.81
CA LEU A 248 23.07 10.08 -28.03
C LEU A 248 24.19 10.20 -29.07
N MET A 249 25.15 9.27 -29.06
CA MET A 249 26.20 9.19 -30.09
C MET A 249 25.60 8.95 -31.48
N LEU A 250 24.74 7.95 -31.62
CA LEU A 250 24.06 7.65 -32.89
C LEU A 250 23.16 8.81 -33.34
N LYS A 251 22.52 9.52 -32.40
CA LYS A 251 21.70 10.70 -32.69
C LYS A 251 22.52 11.85 -33.23
N LYS A 252 23.71 12.07 -32.70
CA LYS A 252 24.63 13.07 -33.24
C LYS A 252 25.04 12.70 -34.67
N MET A 253 25.39 11.44 -34.93
CA MET A 253 25.75 10.97 -36.27
C MET A 253 24.59 11.15 -37.27
N PHE A 254 23.36 10.78 -36.87
CA PHE A 254 22.17 10.95 -37.70
C PHE A 254 21.86 12.42 -38.03
N GLN A 255 22.16 13.36 -37.13
CA GLN A 255 21.99 14.79 -37.38
C GLN A 255 23.01 15.37 -38.36
N GLU A 256 24.17 14.72 -38.50
CA GLU A 256 25.25 15.13 -39.40
C GLU A 256 25.15 14.49 -40.80
N GLU A 257 24.24 13.51 -40.98
CA GLU A 257 24.08 12.76 -42.23
C GLU A 257 23.19 13.48 -43.25
N GLU A 258 23.66 13.63 -44.49
CA GLU A 258 22.92 14.35 -45.54
C GLU A 258 21.72 13.57 -46.11
N HIS A 259 21.84 12.25 -46.21
CA HIS A 259 20.85 11.37 -46.87
C HIS A 259 20.57 10.11 -46.05
N PRO A 260 20.04 10.25 -44.82
CA PRO A 260 19.93 9.13 -43.92
C PRO A 260 18.80 8.18 -44.32
N ASN A 261 19.08 6.90 -44.08
CA ASN A 261 18.11 5.82 -44.09
C ASN A 261 17.25 5.91 -42.83
N ILE A 262 15.94 6.18 -42.97
CA ILE A 262 15.05 6.41 -41.82
C ILE A 262 14.10 5.25 -41.56
N VAL A 263 14.07 4.82 -40.31
CA VAL A 263 13.18 3.80 -39.77
C VAL A 263 12.24 4.44 -38.74
N ALA A 264 10.99 3.96 -38.69
CA ALA A 264 9.99 4.39 -37.73
C ALA A 264 9.98 3.48 -36.49
N ILE A 265 9.90 4.09 -35.31
CA ILE A 265 9.73 3.38 -34.03
C ILE A 265 8.53 3.94 -33.26
N SER A 266 7.71 3.08 -32.68
CA SER A 266 6.55 3.49 -31.90
C SER A 266 6.94 4.42 -30.75
N MET A 267 6.30 5.59 -30.66
CA MET A 267 6.54 6.52 -29.53
C MET A 267 6.11 5.93 -28.20
N ARG A 268 5.16 4.99 -28.19
CA ARG A 268 4.78 4.26 -26.98
C ARG A 268 5.97 3.48 -26.43
N TRP A 269 6.58 2.64 -27.27
CA TRP A 269 7.74 1.84 -26.87
C TRP A 269 8.95 2.74 -26.55
N PHE A 270 9.20 3.74 -27.39
CA PHE A 270 10.32 4.65 -27.20
C PHE A 270 10.22 5.44 -25.89
N ARG A 271 9.02 5.86 -25.47
CA ARG A 271 8.83 6.53 -24.17
C ARG A 271 9.12 5.61 -22.99
N THR A 272 8.78 4.32 -23.07
CA THR A 272 9.16 3.33 -22.04
C THR A 272 10.67 3.16 -21.98
N TRP A 273 11.33 3.00 -23.13
CA TRP A 273 12.79 2.97 -23.20
C TRP A 273 13.42 4.24 -22.62
N GLU A 274 12.91 5.42 -22.99
CA GLU A 274 13.40 6.70 -22.47
C GLU A 274 13.21 6.81 -20.95
N SER A 275 12.07 6.34 -20.43
CA SER A 275 11.80 6.26 -18.98
C SER A 275 12.84 5.40 -18.27
N PHE A 276 13.14 4.23 -18.82
CA PHE A 276 14.15 3.30 -18.32
C PHE A 276 15.56 3.90 -18.31
N VAL A 277 16.08 4.39 -19.44
CA VAL A 277 17.46 4.91 -19.49
C VAL A 277 17.66 6.19 -18.69
N ARG A 278 16.58 6.92 -18.38
CA ARG A 278 16.60 8.06 -17.45
C ARG A 278 16.43 7.67 -15.99
N GLY A 279 16.35 6.37 -15.67
CA GLY A 279 16.22 5.87 -14.30
C GLY A 279 14.87 6.13 -13.65
N ARG A 280 13.83 6.48 -14.42
CA ARG A 280 12.45 6.66 -13.91
C ARG A 280 11.76 5.31 -13.68
N GLU A 281 12.14 4.31 -14.46
CA GLU A 281 11.71 2.92 -14.33
C GLU A 281 12.95 2.02 -14.17
N GLN A 282 12.84 0.98 -13.33
CA GLN A 282 13.92 0.00 -13.16
C GLN A 282 13.82 -1.17 -14.16
N GLU A 283 12.61 -1.47 -14.65
CA GLU A 283 12.40 -2.52 -15.63
C GLU A 283 12.71 -2.00 -17.04
N PRO A 284 13.52 -2.74 -17.83
CA PRO A 284 13.75 -2.38 -19.22
C PRO A 284 12.47 -2.56 -20.06
N PRO A 285 12.34 -1.86 -21.19
CA PRO A 285 11.24 -2.11 -22.11
C PRO A 285 11.30 -3.55 -22.62
N GLY A 286 10.14 -4.12 -22.93
CA GLY A 286 10.05 -5.38 -23.66
C GLY A 286 10.51 -5.26 -25.11
N PRO A 287 10.27 -6.28 -25.95
CA PRO A 287 10.59 -6.21 -27.38
C PRO A 287 9.94 -5.01 -28.07
N ILE A 288 10.59 -4.48 -29.11
CA ILE A 288 10.05 -3.36 -29.90
C ILE A 288 8.69 -3.77 -30.46
N ASP A 289 7.66 -2.96 -30.20
CA ASP A 289 6.31 -3.20 -30.70
C ASP A 289 5.85 -2.05 -31.61
N ASN A 290 5.98 -2.28 -32.91
CA ASN A 290 5.53 -1.38 -33.95
C ASN A 290 4.13 -1.75 -34.50
N SER A 291 3.41 -2.71 -33.90
CA SER A 291 2.09 -3.15 -34.38
C SER A 291 1.08 -1.99 -34.47
N SER A 292 1.09 -1.10 -33.48
CA SER A 292 0.21 0.09 -33.41
C SER A 292 0.45 1.12 -34.51
N ILE A 293 1.67 1.17 -35.05
CA ILE A 293 2.08 2.09 -36.12
C ILE A 293 2.18 1.37 -37.47
N CYS A 294 1.79 0.10 -37.54
CA CYS A 294 1.84 -0.71 -38.75
C CYS A 294 0.45 -0.90 -39.36
N THR A 295 0.37 -0.94 -40.68
CA THR A 295 -0.76 -1.45 -41.46
C THR A 295 -0.27 -2.44 -42.49
N SER A 296 -1.05 -3.48 -42.78
CA SER A 296 -0.71 -4.39 -43.88
C SER A 296 -1.38 -3.90 -45.16
N LYS A 297 -0.57 -3.54 -46.16
CA LYS A 297 -1.01 -3.43 -47.54
C LYS A 297 -0.35 -4.60 -48.28
N THR A 298 -1.16 -5.43 -48.92
CA THR A 298 -0.70 -6.60 -49.71
C THR A 298 0.18 -7.61 -48.95
N GLY A 299 0.02 -7.75 -47.63
CA GLY A 299 0.79 -8.69 -46.81
C GLY A 299 2.15 -8.17 -46.33
N GLN A 300 2.61 -7.00 -46.81
CA GLN A 300 3.82 -6.36 -46.31
C GLN A 300 3.50 -5.31 -45.23
N PRO A 301 4.31 -5.23 -44.16
CA PRO A 301 4.14 -4.22 -43.13
C PRO A 301 4.53 -2.84 -43.68
N VAL A 302 3.59 -1.90 -43.64
CA VAL A 302 3.79 -0.52 -44.08
C VAL A 302 3.38 0.42 -42.96
N LEU A 303 4.11 1.52 -42.80
CA LEU A 303 3.83 2.54 -41.81
C LEU A 303 2.40 3.10 -41.95
N LYS A 304 1.68 3.12 -40.84
CA LYS A 304 0.32 3.64 -40.73
C LYS A 304 0.34 5.17 -40.77
N PRO A 305 -0.32 5.82 -41.75
CA PRO A 305 -0.41 7.28 -41.79
C PRO A 305 -1.05 7.85 -40.52
N GLY A 306 -0.49 8.96 -40.00
CA GLY A 306 -0.99 9.66 -38.81
C GLY A 306 -0.76 8.93 -37.48
N SER A 307 -0.01 7.82 -37.49
CA SER A 307 0.38 7.12 -36.26
C SER A 307 1.47 7.86 -35.48
N ASP A 308 1.55 7.63 -34.16
CA ASP A 308 2.53 8.28 -33.26
C ASP A 308 3.86 7.50 -33.26
N TYR A 309 4.82 7.95 -34.06
CA TYR A 309 6.14 7.32 -34.20
C TYR A 309 7.27 8.37 -34.19
N ALA A 310 8.45 7.95 -33.75
CA ALA A 310 9.69 8.69 -33.92
C ALA A 310 10.44 8.20 -35.17
N GLN A 311 11.16 9.11 -35.81
CA GLN A 311 12.09 8.81 -36.89
C GLN A 311 13.49 8.60 -36.31
N ILE A 312 14.10 7.47 -36.64
CA ILE A 312 15.44 7.08 -36.20
C ILE A 312 16.27 6.61 -37.39
N SER A 313 17.60 6.65 -37.28
CA SER A 313 18.48 6.11 -38.32
C SER A 313 18.43 4.58 -38.36
N GLU A 314 18.91 3.99 -39.45
CA GLU A 314 19.11 2.55 -39.57
C GLU A 314 20.01 1.98 -38.46
N GLU A 315 21.09 2.68 -38.09
CA GLU A 315 22.01 2.26 -37.02
C GLU A 315 21.34 2.28 -35.64
N MET A 316 20.49 3.29 -35.38
CA MET A 316 19.69 3.33 -34.16
C MET A 316 18.71 2.15 -34.09
N TRP A 317 18.06 1.85 -35.21
CA TRP A 317 17.17 0.69 -35.30
C TRP A 317 17.94 -0.60 -35.00
N HIS A 318 19.10 -0.80 -35.61
CA HIS A 318 19.95 -1.96 -35.35
C HIS A 318 20.38 -2.05 -33.89
N PHE A 319 20.75 -0.92 -33.27
CA PHE A 319 21.08 -0.87 -31.84
C PHE A 319 19.89 -1.34 -30.98
N PHE A 320 18.70 -0.79 -31.20
CA PHE A 320 17.51 -1.20 -30.45
C PHE A 320 17.11 -2.65 -30.72
N TYR A 321 17.07 -3.06 -31.98
CA TYR A 321 16.70 -4.41 -32.38
C TYR A 321 17.67 -5.46 -31.84
N LYS A 322 18.97 -5.19 -31.84
CA LYS A 322 19.97 -6.11 -31.25
C LYS A 322 19.82 -6.24 -29.73
N THR A 323 19.39 -5.17 -29.06
CA THR A 323 19.26 -5.13 -27.59
C THR A 323 17.92 -5.71 -27.11
N TYR A 324 16.84 -5.43 -27.84
CA TYR A 324 15.47 -5.70 -27.39
C TYR A 324 14.69 -6.66 -28.31
N GLY A 325 15.12 -6.86 -29.56
CA GLY A 325 14.37 -7.60 -30.57
C GLY A 325 13.03 -6.93 -30.92
N GLY A 326 12.10 -7.71 -31.46
CA GLY A 326 10.75 -7.25 -31.79
C GLY A 326 10.57 -6.83 -33.25
N GLY A 327 9.65 -5.89 -33.51
CA GLY A 327 9.34 -5.40 -34.85
C GLY A 327 7.86 -4.98 -35.01
N PRO A 328 7.36 -4.90 -36.26
CA PRO A 328 8.10 -4.99 -37.52
C PRO A 328 9.00 -3.77 -37.78
N GLU A 329 10.05 -3.95 -38.59
CA GLU A 329 10.84 -2.85 -39.14
C GLU A 329 10.02 -2.09 -40.19
N LEU A 330 9.96 -0.76 -40.08
CA LEU A 330 9.12 0.10 -40.92
C LEU A 330 9.92 1.26 -41.46
N TRP A 331 10.20 1.24 -42.76
CA TRP A 331 10.98 2.27 -43.45
C TRP A 331 10.13 3.50 -43.80
N VAL A 332 10.64 4.69 -43.51
CA VAL A 332 9.98 5.97 -43.85
C VAL A 332 10.42 6.39 -45.26
N MET A 333 9.56 6.15 -46.24
CA MET A 333 9.84 6.51 -47.63
C MET A 333 9.61 8.01 -47.86
N TYR A 334 10.67 8.76 -48.14
CA TYR A 334 10.55 10.12 -48.69
C TYR A 334 10.17 10.06 -50.17
N GLY A 335 9.11 10.77 -50.56
CA GLY A 335 8.58 10.72 -51.93
C GLY A 335 9.54 11.28 -52.99
N ASN A 336 10.02 10.42 -53.89
CA ASN A 336 9.73 10.50 -55.33
C ASN A 336 9.88 9.08 -55.96
N PRO A 337 8.85 8.51 -56.62
CA PRO A 337 8.89 7.12 -57.11
C PRO A 337 9.88 6.83 -58.26
N HIS A 338 10.56 7.84 -58.83
CA HIS A 338 11.29 7.69 -60.09
C HIS A 338 12.80 7.38 -59.99
N SER A 339 13.40 7.26 -58.81
CA SER A 339 14.82 6.86 -58.67
C SER A 339 15.03 5.36 -58.38
N SER A 340 13.93 4.61 -58.21
CA SER A 340 13.93 3.20 -57.79
C SER A 340 14.47 2.22 -58.84
N ALA A 341 14.53 2.59 -60.11
CA ALA A 341 15.02 1.72 -61.18
C ALA A 341 16.56 1.55 -61.19
N ARG A 342 17.33 2.40 -60.50
CA ARG A 342 18.81 2.30 -60.47
C ARG A 342 19.40 1.59 -59.25
N ARG A 343 18.56 1.18 -58.28
CA ARG A 343 19.04 0.62 -57.00
C ARG A 343 19.12 -0.92 -56.99
N ILE A 344 18.50 -1.60 -57.95
CA ILE A 344 18.48 -3.08 -58.03
C ILE A 344 19.77 -3.64 -58.64
N GLU A 345 20.42 -2.95 -59.58
CA GLU A 345 21.66 -3.46 -60.21
C GLU A 345 22.91 -3.36 -59.32
N LYS A 346 22.90 -2.52 -58.28
CA LYS A 346 24.08 -2.31 -57.42
C LYS A 346 24.18 -3.30 -56.25
N MET A 347 23.13 -4.07 -55.99
CA MET A 347 23.06 -5.00 -54.85
C MET A 347 23.50 -6.43 -55.19
N GLU A 348 23.55 -6.79 -56.47
CA GLU A 348 24.09 -8.08 -56.94
C GLU A 348 25.61 -8.08 -57.06
N GLY A 349 26.25 -6.92 -57.30
CA GLY A 349 27.71 -6.81 -57.40
C GLY A 349 28.46 -6.95 -56.07
N VAL A 350 27.88 -6.43 -54.97
CA VAL A 350 28.55 -6.43 -53.65
C VAL A 350 28.48 -7.79 -52.95
N ARG A 351 27.46 -8.62 -53.27
CA ARG A 351 27.35 -9.99 -52.72
C ARG A 351 28.45 -10.94 -53.22
N GLN A 352 29.04 -10.69 -54.38
CA GLN A 352 30.10 -11.56 -54.93
C GLN A 352 31.51 -11.24 -54.38
N GLU A 353 31.75 -10.04 -53.84
CA GLU A 353 33.06 -9.68 -53.28
C GLU A 353 33.22 -10.08 -51.80
N ALA A 354 32.11 -10.24 -51.06
CA ALA A 354 32.15 -10.61 -49.63
C ALA A 354 32.42 -12.11 -49.35
N GLN A 355 32.47 -12.97 -50.37
CA GLN A 355 32.77 -14.41 -50.22
C GLN A 355 34.26 -14.77 -50.38
N LYS A 356 35.16 -13.80 -50.53
CA LYS A 356 36.61 -14.03 -50.57
C LYS A 356 37.33 -13.24 -49.48
N GLN A 357 37.31 -13.74 -48.24
CA GLN A 357 38.42 -13.60 -47.29
C GLN A 357 38.12 -14.38 -46.01
N GLU A 358 38.88 -15.45 -45.79
CA GLU A 358 38.97 -16.19 -44.52
C GLU A 358 39.98 -15.54 -43.55
N PRO A 359 39.92 -15.85 -42.24
CA PRO A 359 40.55 -15.05 -41.18
C PRO A 359 41.99 -15.46 -40.85
N LEU A 360 42.83 -14.48 -40.54
CA LEU A 360 44.16 -14.66 -39.93
C LEU A 360 44.09 -14.39 -38.42
N GLN A 361 44.49 -15.40 -37.65
CA GLN A 361 44.76 -15.36 -36.20
C GLN A 361 46.05 -14.58 -35.89
N SER A 362 46.08 -13.86 -34.76
CA SER A 362 47.30 -13.63 -33.96
C SER A 362 46.90 -13.04 -32.59
N GLU A 363 46.97 -13.82 -31.51
CA GLU A 363 48.09 -13.95 -30.57
C GLU A 363 47.92 -13.09 -29.31
N SER A 364 47.68 -13.82 -28.21
CA SER A 364 47.68 -13.38 -26.83
C SER A 364 49.09 -13.10 -26.33
N ARG A 365 49.32 -11.92 -25.73
CA ARG A 365 50.43 -11.69 -24.80
C ARG A 365 49.90 -11.29 -23.43
N SER A 366 50.04 -12.23 -22.50
CA SER A 366 49.97 -12.05 -21.05
C SER A 366 51.17 -11.25 -20.55
N LEU A 367 50.94 -10.25 -19.69
CA LEU A 367 51.96 -9.71 -18.79
C LEU A 367 51.32 -9.32 -17.45
N SER A 368 52.10 -9.64 -16.42
CA SER A 368 51.76 -9.86 -15.03
C SER A 368 51.67 -8.60 -14.18
N THR A 369 50.92 -8.73 -13.09
CA THR A 369 50.85 -7.87 -11.91
C THR A 369 52.21 -7.69 -11.24
N GLU A 370 52.66 -6.44 -11.04
CA GLU A 370 53.37 -5.97 -9.84
C GLU A 370 53.31 -4.43 -9.77
N ASN A 371 53.34 -3.91 -8.53
CA ASN A 371 53.57 -2.51 -8.10
C ASN A 371 52.35 -1.63 -7.80
N LEU A 372 51.89 -1.75 -6.54
CA LEU A 372 51.28 -0.67 -5.75
C LEU A 372 52.37 0.24 -5.17
N PRO A 373 52.14 1.56 -5.11
CA PRO A 373 52.71 2.38 -4.05
C PRO A 373 51.64 2.86 -3.06
N HIS A 374 52.05 2.88 -1.80
CA HIS A 374 51.32 3.31 -0.63
C HIS A 374 51.19 4.84 -0.52
N THR A 375 50.14 5.23 0.23
CA THR A 375 49.98 6.42 1.09
C THR A 375 49.92 7.81 0.46
N SER A 376 48.83 8.55 0.74
CA SER A 376 48.90 9.68 1.68
C SER A 376 47.53 10.21 2.07
N THR A 377 47.40 10.40 3.37
CA THR A 377 46.38 11.13 4.14
C THR A 377 46.18 12.58 3.68
N CYS A 378 44.95 13.09 3.74
CA CYS A 378 44.74 14.49 4.12
C CYS A 378 43.39 14.72 4.82
N THR A 379 43.53 15.30 6.00
CA THR A 379 42.54 15.86 6.91
C THR A 379 41.82 17.09 6.36
N SER A 380 40.52 17.25 6.62
CA SER A 380 39.93 18.59 6.77
C SER A 380 38.67 18.61 7.65
N ARG A 381 38.89 19.04 8.89
CA ARG A 381 38.08 19.96 9.73
C ARG A 381 36.55 19.81 9.76
N GLN A 382 36.12 19.34 10.92
CA GLN A 382 34.83 19.62 11.57
C GLN A 382 34.53 21.13 11.62
N ARG A 383 33.27 21.48 11.31
CA ARG A 383 32.55 22.54 12.00
C ARG A 383 31.30 21.93 12.61
N THR A 384 31.33 21.85 13.94
CA THR A 384 30.23 21.57 14.84
C THR A 384 29.15 22.66 14.74
N VAL A 385 27.90 22.24 14.59
CA VAL A 385 26.75 23.02 15.07
C VAL A 385 25.86 22.03 15.83
N SER A 386 25.80 22.20 17.15
CA SER A 386 24.96 21.39 18.04
C SER A 386 23.50 21.78 17.83
N ALA A 387 22.66 20.83 17.46
CA ALA A 387 21.22 20.88 17.75
C ALA A 387 20.97 19.84 18.86
N GLY A 388 20.62 20.32 20.05
CA GLY A 388 20.32 19.46 21.18
C GLY A 388 19.02 18.71 20.95
N GLU A 389 19.07 17.39 21.07
CA GLU A 389 17.88 16.54 21.22
C GLU A 389 17.29 16.77 22.61
N GLN A 390 16.15 17.46 22.68
CA GLN A 390 15.31 17.48 23.87
C GLN A 390 14.50 16.18 23.92
N VAL A 391 14.98 15.27 24.78
CA VAL A 391 14.27 14.09 25.24
C VAL A 391 13.09 14.54 26.11
N MET A 392 11.87 14.54 25.57
CA MET A 392 10.65 14.68 26.38
C MET A 392 10.30 13.33 27.00
N ARG A 393 10.82 13.09 28.21
CA ARG A 393 10.33 12.05 29.13
C ARG A 393 8.95 12.44 29.63
N ALA A 394 7.94 11.61 29.38
CA ALA A 394 6.69 11.65 30.13
C ALA A 394 6.93 11.02 31.51
N SER A 395 6.79 11.82 32.57
CA SER A 395 6.78 11.35 33.96
C SER A 395 5.38 10.84 34.34
N PRO A 396 5.26 9.84 35.22
CA PRO A 396 3.97 9.33 35.69
C PRO A 396 3.29 10.33 36.65
N PRO A 397 1.95 10.30 36.79
CA PRO A 397 1.22 11.31 37.54
C PRO A 397 1.44 11.17 39.05
N THR A 398 1.72 12.32 39.67
CA THR A 398 1.82 12.53 41.11
C THR A 398 0.43 12.44 41.74
N LEU A 399 0.27 11.51 42.69
CA LEU A 399 -0.85 11.44 43.63
C LEU A 399 -0.81 12.66 44.57
N THR A 400 -1.77 13.56 44.45
CA THR A 400 -2.05 14.58 45.48
C THR A 400 -2.96 13.99 46.55
N LYS A 401 -2.46 14.07 47.79
CA LYS A 401 -3.09 13.69 49.05
C LYS A 401 -4.47 14.34 49.21
N GLN A 402 -5.49 13.52 49.49
CA GLN A 402 -6.68 13.96 50.22
C GLN A 402 -6.41 13.79 51.71
N GLU A 403 -6.73 14.82 52.48
CA GLU A 403 -6.64 14.83 53.95
C GLU A 403 -7.68 13.91 54.57
N GLU A 404 -7.23 13.21 55.61
CA GLU A 404 -7.98 12.32 56.50
C GLU A 404 -9.05 13.08 57.28
N SER A 405 -10.22 12.46 57.47
CA SER A 405 -10.96 12.59 58.72
C SER A 405 -11.42 11.21 59.19
N ASP A 406 -11.06 10.92 60.43
CA ASP A 406 -11.20 9.66 61.14
C ASP A 406 -12.66 9.29 61.47
N ALA A 407 -13.02 8.02 61.29
CA ALA A 407 -13.90 7.27 62.20
C ALA A 407 -13.83 5.76 61.91
N GLU A 408 -13.31 5.01 62.87
CA GLU A 408 -13.23 3.54 62.91
C GLU A 408 -14.57 2.86 63.31
N PRO A 409 -14.70 1.52 63.17
CA PRO A 409 -15.92 0.87 62.68
C PRO A 409 -16.75 0.16 63.76
N LEU A 410 -18.01 -0.17 63.43
CA LEU A 410 -18.76 -1.21 64.13
C LEU A 410 -19.50 -2.17 63.17
N ALA A 411 -19.33 -3.44 63.51
CA ALA A 411 -19.78 -4.70 62.94
C ALA A 411 -21.21 -4.84 62.38
N SER A 412 -21.32 -5.71 61.38
CA SER A 412 -22.51 -6.47 60.94
C SER A 412 -23.18 -7.24 62.09
N PRO A 413 -24.48 -7.62 61.97
CA PRO A 413 -24.82 -8.87 61.27
C PRO A 413 -26.18 -8.90 60.53
N GLN A 414 -26.27 -9.73 59.49
CA GLN A 414 -27.49 -10.41 59.03
C GLN A 414 -27.65 -11.73 59.84
N PRO A 415 -28.82 -12.42 59.95
CA PRO A 415 -29.75 -12.71 58.83
C PRO A 415 -31.24 -12.86 59.20
N THR A 416 -32.12 -13.10 58.21
CA THR A 416 -33.04 -14.25 58.15
C THR A 416 -33.94 -14.22 56.91
N ASN A 417 -34.15 -15.42 56.37
CA ASN A 417 -35.05 -15.79 55.28
C ASN A 417 -36.52 -15.49 55.61
N ASP A 418 -37.35 -15.27 54.59
CA ASP A 418 -38.55 -16.09 54.46
C ASP A 418 -39.09 -16.18 53.02
N THR A 419 -39.30 -17.43 52.64
CA THR A 419 -39.96 -17.95 51.45
C THR A 419 -41.47 -17.84 51.57
N ALA A 420 -42.18 -17.41 50.53
CA ALA A 420 -43.59 -17.77 50.36
C ALA A 420 -43.97 -17.82 48.86
N THR A 421 -44.14 -19.06 48.41
CA THR A 421 -44.89 -19.49 47.23
C THR A 421 -46.37 -19.12 47.35
N THR A 422 -47.01 -18.66 46.27
CA THR A 422 -48.44 -18.96 46.02
C THR A 422 -48.72 -18.99 44.52
N GLU A 423 -49.25 -20.12 44.09
CA GLU A 423 -49.74 -20.47 42.77
C GLU A 423 -51.24 -20.13 42.61
N MET A 424 -51.65 -19.95 41.34
CA MET A 424 -52.98 -20.21 40.74
C MET A 424 -54.17 -19.27 41.01
N LYS A 425 -54.65 -18.60 39.94
CA LYS A 425 -55.83 -19.00 39.09
C LYS A 425 -56.10 -17.91 38.03
N GLU A 426 -56.02 -18.28 36.75
CA GLU A 426 -57.16 -18.39 35.80
C GLU A 426 -57.99 -17.11 35.66
N GLU A 427 -57.88 -16.43 34.51
CA GLU A 427 -59.04 -16.13 33.67
C GLU A 427 -58.65 -15.68 32.26
N ASN A 428 -59.52 -16.06 31.33
CA ASN A 428 -59.42 -16.02 29.88
C ASN A 428 -60.03 -14.69 29.41
N GLU A 429 -59.33 -13.87 28.63
CA GLU A 429 -59.97 -12.78 27.88
C GLU A 429 -59.20 -12.45 26.58
N GLU A 430 -59.95 -12.51 25.48
CA GLU A 430 -59.54 -12.10 24.14
C GLU A 430 -59.25 -10.59 24.10
N ALA A 431 -58.07 -10.19 23.60
CA ALA A 431 -57.88 -8.84 23.08
C ALA A 431 -56.78 -8.78 22.01
N GLN A 432 -57.12 -8.08 20.94
CA GLN A 432 -56.35 -7.80 19.74
C GLN A 432 -54.93 -7.27 20.04
N SER A 433 -53.91 -7.93 19.48
CA SER A 433 -52.54 -7.41 19.46
C SER A 433 -52.28 -6.71 18.12
N SER A 434 -52.25 -5.38 18.17
CA SER A 434 -51.61 -4.53 17.18
C SER A 434 -50.09 -4.68 17.32
N CYS A 435 -49.45 -5.40 16.41
CA CYS A 435 -48.00 -5.41 16.32
C CYS A 435 -47.48 -4.05 15.84
N THR A 436 -46.90 -3.28 16.75
CA THR A 436 -45.94 -2.23 16.44
C THR A 436 -44.70 -2.87 15.85
N GLY A 437 -44.48 -2.69 14.55
CA GLY A 437 -43.27 -3.15 13.87
C GLY A 437 -42.06 -2.33 14.29
N GLU A 438 -41.12 -2.94 15.00
CA GLU A 438 -39.71 -2.57 14.87
C GLU A 438 -39.25 -3.00 13.48
N GLU A 439 -39.15 -2.06 12.55
CA GLU A 439 -38.51 -2.29 11.26
C GLU A 439 -37.00 -2.37 11.45
N VAL A 440 -36.47 -3.59 11.43
CA VAL A 440 -35.05 -3.89 11.25
C VAL A 440 -34.65 -3.44 9.84
N LEU A 441 -33.84 -2.39 9.73
CA LEU A 441 -33.31 -1.88 8.46
C LEU A 441 -32.57 -2.98 7.69
N ALA A 442 -32.99 -3.21 6.45
CA ALA A 442 -32.39 -4.20 5.56
C ALA A 442 -30.95 -3.82 5.18
N VAL A 443 -30.08 -4.83 5.12
CA VAL A 443 -28.64 -4.76 4.77
C VAL A 443 -28.35 -4.12 3.39
N SER A 444 -29.37 -3.80 2.59
CA SER A 444 -29.22 -3.09 1.30
C SER A 444 -28.77 -1.63 1.42
N ASP A 445 -28.98 -1.01 2.59
CA ASP A 445 -28.77 0.43 2.78
C ASP A 445 -27.44 0.79 3.46
N VAL A 446 -26.61 -0.22 3.76
CA VAL A 446 -25.28 -0.06 4.33
C VAL A 446 -24.24 -0.47 3.30
N THR A 447 -23.33 0.43 2.94
CA THR A 447 -22.12 0.06 2.18
C THR A 447 -20.99 -0.13 3.17
N ILE A 448 -20.42 -1.34 3.20
CA ILE A 448 -19.16 -1.63 3.90
C ILE A 448 -18.02 -1.37 2.93
N ALA A 449 -17.16 -0.41 3.25
CA ALA A 449 -15.92 -0.20 2.52
C ALA A 449 -14.74 -0.67 3.39
N SER A 450 -13.85 -1.49 2.81
CA SER A 450 -12.53 -1.79 3.36
C SER A 450 -11.57 -0.75 2.81
N LEU A 451 -10.86 -0.03 3.69
CA LEU A 451 -9.66 0.71 3.30
C LEU A 451 -8.47 -0.10 3.78
N ASP A 452 -7.73 -0.68 2.84
CA ASP A 452 -6.37 -1.13 3.09
C ASP A 452 -5.48 0.12 3.14
N LEU A 453 -5.28 0.67 4.35
CA LEU A 453 -4.36 1.78 4.61
C LEU A 453 -2.91 1.31 4.74
#